data_AF-A0A7J5US61-F1
#
_entry.id   AF-A0A7J5US61-F1
#
_cell.length_a   1.000
_cell.length_b   1.000
_cell.length_c   1.000
_cell.angle_alpha   90.00
_cell.angle_beta   90.00
_cell.angle_gamma   90.00
#
_symmetry.space_group_name_H-M   'P 1'
#
loop_
_entity.id
_entity.type
_entity.pdbx_description
1 polymer ?
#
loop_
_entity_poly.entity_id
_entity_poly.type
_entity_poly.pdbx_seq_one_letter_code
_entity_poly.pdbx_strand_id
1 'polypeptide(L)' 'MRITVTLDGELLKEASVLTGITEASVLLRAALEALVERETPEPENPPEGEDLPEPEGE' A
#
# COMPACT_ATOMS: atom_id res chain seq x y z
N MET A 1 3.26 -12.37 -7.81
CA MET A 1 4.63 -12.05 -8.29
C MET A 1 5.58 -12.13 -7.10
N ARG A 2 6.79 -12.68 -7.25
CA ARG A 2 7.79 -12.79 -6.17
C ARG A 2 8.95 -11.84 -6.46
N ILE A 3 9.27 -10.98 -5.50
CA ILE A 3 10.37 -10.02 -5.58
C ILE A 3 11.32 -10.33 -4.42
N THR A 4 12.63 -10.29 -4.68
CA THR A 4 13.67 -10.42 -3.67
C THR A 4 14.28 -9.04 -3.43
N VAL A 5 14.40 -8.63 -2.17
CA VAL A 5 15.01 -7.36 -1.77
C VAL A 5 16.05 -7.61 -0.67
N THR A 6 17.08 -6.77 -0.64
CA THR A 6 18.07 -6.76 0.44
C THR A 6 17.72 -5.62 1.39
N LEU A 7 17.64 -5.91 2.68
CA LEU A 7 17.26 -4.96 3.73
C LEU A 7 18.25 -5.02 4.89
N ASP A 8 18.35 -3.92 5.63
CA ASP A 8 19.06 -3.90 6.91
C ASP A 8 18.31 -4.76 7.93
N GLY A 9 19.02 -5.72 8.53
CA GLY A 9 18.46 -6.65 9.50
C GLY A 9 18.10 -6.00 10.84
N GLU A 10 18.83 -4.98 11.28
CA GLU A 10 18.50 -4.27 12.52
C GLU A 10 17.25 -3.40 12.34
N LEU A 11 17.11 -2.76 11.18
CA LEU A 11 15.88 -2.02 10.84
C LEU A 11 14.65 -2.95 10.82
N LEU A 12 14.78 -4.14 10.21
CA LEU A 12 13.69 -5.11 10.17
C LEU A 12 13.30 -5.58 11.58
N LYS A 13 14.28 -5.79 12.45
CA LYS A 13 14.08 -6.19 13.84
C LYS A 13 13.39 -5.08 14.65
N GLU A 14 13.83 -3.84 14.52
CA GLU A 14 13.21 -2.69 15.18
C GLU A 14 11.75 -2.51 14.71
N ALA A 15 11.53 -2.54 13.40
CA ALA A 15 10.18 -2.45 12.83
C ALA A 15 9.28 -3.60 13.32
N SER A 16 9.82 -4.81 13.45
CA SER A 16 9.08 -5.95 14.00
C SER A 16 8.68 -5.75 15.46
N VAL A 17 9.55 -5.17 16.28
CA VAL A 17 9.25 -4.82 17.68
C VAL A 17 8.19 -3.72 17.77
N LEU A 18 8.29 -2.68 16.93
CA LEU A 18 7.37 -1.54 16.95
C LEU A 18 5.96 -1.90 16.46
N THR A 19 5.85 -2.78 15.47
CA THR A 19 4.59 -3.14 14.83
C THR A 19 3.98 -4.45 15.34
N GLY A 20 4.78 -5.29 15.99
CA GLY A 20 4.40 -6.67 16.35
C GLY A 20 4.38 -7.64 15.16
N ILE A 21 4.74 -7.20 13.95
CA ILE A 21 4.72 -8.04 12.74
C ILE A 21 6.05 -8.78 12.64
N THR A 22 6.02 -10.11 12.71
CA THR A 22 7.23 -10.96 12.65
C THR A 22 7.53 -11.51 11.26
N GLU A 23 6.54 -11.53 10.36
CA GLU A 23 6.72 -12.01 9.00
C GLU A 23 7.22 -10.88 8.09
N ALA A 24 8.43 -11.02 7.53
CA ALA A 24 9.09 -9.96 6.76
C ALA A 24 8.28 -9.48 5.54
N SER A 25 7.60 -10.40 4.84
CA SER A 25 6.71 -10.08 3.71
C SER A 25 5.53 -9.21 4.14
N VAL A 26 4.92 -9.55 5.27
CA VAL A 26 3.77 -8.80 5.81
C VAL A 26 4.21 -7.44 6.30
N LEU A 27 5.35 -7.36 6.99
CA LEU A 27 5.92 -6.11 7.47
C LEU A 27 6.25 -5.17 6.29
N LEU A 28 6.92 -5.70 5.26
CA LEU A 28 7.29 -4.91 4.09
C LEU A 28 6.05 -4.41 3.34
N ARG A 29 5.01 -5.24 3.23
CA ARG A 29 3.73 -4.84 2.63
C ARG A 29 3.08 -3.71 3.43
N ALA A 30 2.93 -3.88 4.73
CA ALA A 30 2.33 -2.87 5.60
C ALA A 30 3.11 -1.54 5.59
N ALA A 31 4.44 -1.62 5.56
CA ALA A 31 5.30 -0.44 5.46
C ALA A 31 5.10 0.31 4.13
N LEU A 32 4.98 -0.41 3.01
CA LEU A 32 4.72 0.18 1.70
C LEU A 32 3.31 0.79 1.62
N GLU A 33 2.29 0.10 2.12
CA GLU A 33 0.91 0.62 2.19
C GLU A 33 0.87 1.93 3.00
N ALA A 34 1.45 1.94 4.20
CA ALA A 34 1.52 3.14 5.03
C ALA A 34 2.31 4.29 4.38
N LEU A 35 3.38 3.98 3.64
CA LEU A 35 4.16 4.97 2.91
C LEU A 35 3.33 5.61 1.78
N VAL A 36 2.64 4.78 1.00
CA VAL A 36 1.76 5.23 -0.08
C VAL A 36 0.62 6.07 0.48
N GLU A 37 -0.05 5.64 1.55
CA GLU A 37 -1.13 6.42 2.19
C GLU A 37 -0.65 7.79 2.66
N ARG A 38 0.56 7.88 3.22
CA ARG A 38 1.14 9.13 3.71
C ARG A 38 1.58 10.07 2.59
N GLU A 39 2.06 9.52 1.48
CA GLU A 39 2.69 10.28 0.40
C GLU A 39 1.79 10.49 -0.82
N THR A 40 0.66 9.80 -0.88
CA THR A 40 -0.36 10.06 -1.90
C THR A 40 -1.11 11.31 -1.47
N PRO A 41 -0.93 12.45 -2.15
CA PRO A 41 -1.82 13.59 -1.91
C PRO A 41 -3.25 13.13 -2.18
N GLU A 42 -4.17 13.52 -1.30
CA GLU A 42 -5.60 13.36 -1.55
C GLU A 42 -5.87 13.95 -2.94
N PRO A 43 -6.48 13.20 -3.88
CA PRO A 43 -6.69 13.71 -5.22
C PRO A 43 -7.47 15.01 -5.11
N GLU A 44 -6.85 16.13 -5.51
CA GLU A 44 -7.44 17.48 -5.40
C GLU A 44 -8.77 17.62 -6.15
N ASN A 45 -9.16 16.63 -6.95
CA ASN A 45 -10.52 16.44 -7.43
C ASN A 45 -10.82 14.92 -7.49
N PRO A 46 -11.92 14.42 -6.90
CA PRO A 46 -12.45 13.12 -7.33
C PRO A 46 -12.78 13.21 -8.83
N PRO A 47 -12.74 12.11 -9.60
CA PRO A 47 -13.24 12.14 -10.97
C PRO A 47 -14.71 12.58 -10.93
N GLU A 48 -14.98 13.82 -11.32
CA GLU A 48 -16.34 14.27 -11.63
C GLU A 48 -16.80 13.47 -12.85
N GLY A 49 -17.72 12.54 -12.62
CA GLY A 49 -18.40 11.80 -13.68
C GLY A 49 -17.63 10.60 -14.21
N GLU A 50 -17.71 9.47 -13.51
CA GLU A 50 -17.94 8.24 -14.27
C GLU A 50 -19.38 8.33 -14.82
N ASP A 51 -19.51 8.88 -16.03
CA ASP A 51 -20.61 8.55 -16.93
C ASP A 51 -20.44 7.05 -17.25
N LEU A 52 -20.86 6.21 -16.32
CA LEU A 52 -21.09 4.80 -16.60
C LEU A 52 -22.18 4.80 -17.67
N PRO A 53 -21.93 4.27 -18.89
CA PRO A 53 -22.99 4.16 -19.87
C PRO A 53 -24.12 3.35 -19.22
N GLU A 54 -25.32 3.93 -19.18
CA GLU A 54 -26.50 3.21 -18.75
C GLU A 54 -26.57 1.90 -19.55
N PRO A 55 -26.92 0.77 -18.92
CA PRO A 55 -27.10 -0.46 -19.68
C PRO A 55 -28.17 -0.18 -20.74
N GLU A 56 -27.77 -0.14 -22.01
CA GLU A 56 -28.69 -0.07 -23.13
C GLU A 56 -29.58 -1.31 -23.05
N GLY A 57 -30.77 -1.12 -22.49
CA GLY A 57 -31.81 -2.12 -22.47
C GLY A 57 -32.62 -2.01 -23.74
N GLU A 58 -32.45 -2.98 -24.65
CA GLU A 58 -33.49 -3.48 -25.55
C GLU A 58 -33.37 -5.00 -25.69
#